data_AF-A0A1Q9V849-F1
#
_entry.id   AF-A0A1Q9V849-F1
#
_cell.length_a   1.000
_cell.length_b   1.000
_cell.length_c   1.000
_cell.angle_alpha   90.00
_cell.angle_beta   90.00
_cell.angle_gamma   90.00
#
_symmetry.space_group_name_H-M   'P 1'
#
loop_
_entity.id
_entity.type
_entity.pdbx_description
1 polymer ?
#
loop_
_entity_poly.entity_id
_entity_poly.type
_entity_poly.pdbx_seq_one_letter_code
_entity_poly.pdbx_strand_id
1 'polypeptide(L)'
;MDALRWSALGDGVYRAEVDGYAYEICHDTDLDTWTLETGGRTWRALPSLDVAQEVAVVAHEVRDSDRGTTRYRVVTSSGAVRGEEFGAVDDDEALQVLRARLRSGNLPLAPFQLLADGGRVVGSWQRAVELR
;
A
#
# COMPACT_ATOMS: atom_id res chain seq x y z
N MET A 1 -9.66 12.01 -2.79
CA MET A 1 -8.27 12.25 -2.36
C MET A 1 -8.28 13.56 -1.60
N ASP A 2 -8.16 13.49 -0.27
CA ASP A 2 -8.18 14.69 0.56
C ASP A 2 -6.79 15.33 0.53
N ALA A 3 -6.74 16.63 0.24
CA ALA A 3 -5.49 17.36 0.22
C ALA A 3 -4.94 17.54 1.65
N LEU A 4 -3.64 17.32 1.84
CA LEU A 4 -2.96 17.59 3.10
C LEU A 4 -3.09 19.09 3.45
N ARG A 5 -3.61 19.37 4.64
CA ARG A 5 -3.74 20.73 5.17
C ARG A 5 -2.67 20.96 6.22
N TRP A 6 -1.75 21.88 5.93
CA TRP A 6 -0.61 22.18 6.79
C TRP A 6 -0.94 23.25 7.83
N SER A 7 -0.45 23.02 9.04
CA SER A 7 -0.45 23.96 10.15
C SER A 7 0.98 24.14 10.65
N ALA A 8 1.40 25.38 10.89
CA ALA A 8 2.66 25.64 11.59
C ALA A 8 2.43 25.44 13.10
N LEU A 9 3.28 24.63 13.74
CA LEU A 9 3.22 24.39 15.19
C LEU A 9 4.22 25.25 15.98
N GLY A 10 5.25 25.72 15.30
CA GLY A 10 6.32 26.55 15.85
C GLY A 10 7.39 26.80 14.78
N ASP A 11 8.45 27.51 15.16
CA ASP A 11 9.55 27.80 14.23
C ASP A 11 10.16 26.49 13.70
N GLY A 12 10.15 26.34 12.38
CA GLY A 12 10.68 25.16 11.70
C GLY A 12 9.85 23.88 11.85
N VAL A 13 8.66 23.92 12.46
CA VAL A 13 7.82 22.72 12.66
C VAL A 13 6.44 22.89 12.01
N TYR A 14 6.11 21.98 11.10
CA TYR A 14 4.86 21.97 10.34
C TYR A 14 4.19 20.61 10.46
N ARG A 15 2.86 20.59 10.52
CA ARG A 15 2.09 19.36 10.62
C ARG A 15 0.88 19.37 9.71
N ALA A 16 0.63 18.23 9.06
CA ALA A 16 -0.63 17.95 8.39
C ALA A 16 -1.29 16.71 9.00
N GLU A 17 -2.60 16.78 9.21
CA GLU A 17 -3.40 15.65 9.70
C GLU A 17 -4.50 15.30 8.71
N VAL A 18 -4.63 14.01 8.40
CA VAL A 18 -5.67 13.46 7.50
C VAL A 18 -6.02 12.05 7.93
N ASP A 19 -7.32 11.78 8.15
CA ASP A 19 -7.85 10.47 8.55
C ASP A 19 -7.12 9.80 9.73
N GLY A 20 -6.80 10.58 10.76
CA GLY A 20 -6.10 10.08 11.96
C GLY A 20 -4.61 9.78 11.75
N TYR A 21 -4.05 10.15 10.60
CA TYR A 21 -2.63 10.07 10.32
C TYR A 21 -2.00 11.47 10.31
N ALA A 22 -0.79 11.59 10.84
CA ALA A 22 -0.05 12.84 10.89
C ALA A 22 1.25 12.76 10.08
N TYR A 23 1.56 13.86 9.41
CA TYR A 23 2.82 14.13 8.75
C TYR A 23 3.44 15.34 9.45
N GLU A 24 4.61 15.15 10.04
CA GLU A 24 5.32 16.20 10.77
C GLU A 24 6.63 16.53 10.05
N ILE A 25 6.84 17.80 9.75
CA ILE A 25 8.04 18.31 9.11
C ILE A 25 8.79 19.16 10.12
N CYS A 26 10.07 18.85 10.35
CA CYS A 26 10.94 19.58 11.26
C CYS A 26 12.17 20.10 10.52
N HIS A 27 12.57 21.34 10.79
CA HIS A 27 13.83 21.92 10.32
C HIS A 27 14.96 21.53 11.27
N ASP A 28 15.96 20.85 10.70
CA ASP A 28 17.25 20.63 11.32
C ASP A 28 18.14 21.85 11.03
N THR A 29 18.29 22.70 12.03
CA THR A 29 19.08 23.94 11.93
C THR A 29 20.58 23.70 11.85
N ASP A 30 21.06 22.56 12.34
CA ASP A 30 22.50 22.24 12.35
C ASP A 30 22.96 21.82 10.95
N LEU A 31 22.09 21.13 10.21
CA LEU A 31 22.36 20.67 8.85
C LEU A 31 21.75 21.58 7.78
N ASP A 32 20.92 22.54 8.17
CA ASP A 32 20.05 23.34 7.30
C ASP A 32 19.24 22.45 6.34
N THR A 33 18.59 21.43 6.90
CA THR A 33 17.76 20.49 6.13
C THR A 33 16.45 20.20 6.85
N TRP A 34 15.55 19.50 6.18
CA TRP A 34 14.23 19.18 6.69
C TRP A 34 14.06 17.67 6.87
N THR A 35 13.33 17.29 7.89
CA THR A 35 12.91 15.90 8.13
C THR A 35 11.41 15.80 7.99
N LEU A 36 10.92 14.72 7.38
CA LEU A 36 9.51 14.36 7.39
C LEU A 36 9.34 13.09 8.22
N GLU A 37 8.48 13.15 9.22
CA GLU A 37 8.16 12.05 10.11
C GLU A 37 6.69 11.66 9.98
N THR A 38 6.45 10.35 9.96
CA THR A 38 5.13 9.76 10.00
C THR A 38 5.11 8.60 10.99
N GLY A 39 3.92 8.07 11.30
CA GLY A 39 3.79 6.94 12.22
C GLY A 39 4.51 5.64 11.81
N GLY A 40 5.04 5.56 10.58
CA GLY A 40 5.75 4.37 10.09
C GLY A 40 7.05 4.61 9.32
N ARG A 41 7.43 5.88 9.05
CA ARG A 41 8.61 6.18 8.25
C ARG A 41 9.15 7.58 8.54
N THR A 42 10.46 7.73 8.36
CA THR A 42 11.16 9.01 8.44
C THR A 42 11.98 9.23 7.17
N TRP A 43 11.86 10.42 6.60
CA TRP A 43 12.73 10.93 5.54
C TRP A 43 13.59 12.04 6.14
N ARG A 44 14.88 12.03 5.82
CA ARG A 44 15.87 12.95 6.40
C ARG A 44 16.61 13.71 5.30
N ALA A 45 17.24 14.81 5.70
CA ALA A 45 18.08 15.64 4.83
C ALA A 45 17.36 16.15 3.58
N LEU A 46 16.08 16.52 3.71
CA LEU A 46 15.30 17.11 2.64
C LEU A 46 15.76 18.57 2.46
N PRO A 47 15.97 19.05 1.23
CA PRO A 47 16.67 20.31 0.98
C PRO A 47 15.83 21.56 1.27
N SER A 48 14.51 21.43 1.38
CA SER A 48 13.61 22.56 1.66
C SER A 48 12.28 22.08 2.25
N LEU A 49 11.53 23.03 2.83
CA LEU A 49 10.16 22.82 3.28
C LEU A 49 9.25 22.37 2.12
N ASP A 50 9.37 22.99 0.95
CA ASP A 50 8.56 22.63 -0.23
C ASP A 50 8.77 21.18 -0.64
N VAL A 51 10.04 20.72 -0.70
CA VAL A 51 10.35 19.32 -1.00
C VAL A 51 9.82 18.38 0.09
N ALA A 52 9.87 18.79 1.35
CA ALA A 52 9.31 17.99 2.44
C ALA A 52 7.77 17.87 2.34
N GLN A 53 7.08 18.93 1.93
CA GLN A 53 5.64 18.91 1.67
C GLN A 53 5.30 18.04 0.45
N GLU A 54 6.07 18.13 -0.64
CA GLU A 54 5.91 17.26 -1.81
C GLU A 54 6.08 15.78 -1.46
N VAL A 55 7.13 15.42 -0.71
CA VAL A 55 7.35 14.05 -0.24
C VAL A 55 6.19 13.57 0.64
N ALA A 56 5.63 14.44 1.48
CA ALA A 56 4.46 14.10 2.29
C ALA A 56 3.21 13.84 1.45
N VAL A 57 2.97 14.63 0.39
CA VAL A 57 1.87 14.39 -0.57
C VAL A 57 2.04 13.03 -1.23
N VAL A 58 3.22 12.73 -1.78
CA VAL A 58 3.50 11.42 -2.41
C VAL A 58 3.33 10.28 -1.41
N ALA A 59 3.83 10.43 -0.18
CA ALA A 59 3.66 9.43 0.87
C ALA A 59 2.18 9.23 1.25
N HIS A 60 1.37 10.28 1.20
CA HIS A 60 -0.07 10.20 1.42
C HIS A 60 -0.79 9.49 0.28
N GLU A 61 -0.48 9.80 -0.97
CA GLU A 61 -1.06 9.13 -2.14
C GLU A 61 -0.76 7.62 -2.16
N VAL A 62 0.46 7.23 -1.82
CA VAL A 62 0.84 5.82 -1.67
C VAL A 62 0.04 5.16 -0.55
N ARG A 63 -0.08 5.81 0.62
CA ARG A 63 -0.87 5.28 1.74
C ARG A 63 -2.35 5.14 1.39
N ASP A 64 -2.93 6.12 0.70
CA ASP A 64 -4.34 6.12 0.32
C ASP A 64 -4.62 5.04 -0.72
N SER A 65 -3.70 4.88 -1.68
CA SER A 65 -3.72 3.76 -2.63
C SER A 65 -3.65 2.42 -1.91
N ASP A 66 -2.75 2.27 -0.93
CA ASP A 66 -2.63 1.05 -0.13
C ASP A 66 -3.88 0.79 0.72
N ARG A 67 -4.48 1.81 1.32
CA ARG A 67 -5.71 1.72 2.13
C ARG A 67 -6.91 1.24 1.31
N GLY A 68 -6.95 1.58 0.02
CA GLY A 68 -7.97 1.11 -0.91
C GLY A 68 -7.79 -0.34 -1.35
N THR A 69 -6.65 -0.98 -1.06
CA THR A 69 -6.36 -2.33 -1.54
C THR A 69 -6.48 -3.38 -0.44
N THR A 70 -7.24 -4.43 -0.73
CA THR A 70 -7.20 -5.68 0.02
C THR A 70 -6.03 -6.52 -0.47
N ARG A 71 -5.30 -7.15 0.44
CA ARG A 71 -4.22 -8.09 0.07
C ARG A 71 -4.80 -9.46 -0.22
N TYR A 72 -4.32 -10.09 -1.28
CA TYR A 72 -4.77 -11.40 -1.73
C TYR A 72 -3.61 -12.35 -1.92
N ARG A 73 -3.84 -13.62 -1.56
CA ARG A 73 -2.89 -14.71 -1.73
C ARG A 73 -3.56 -15.94 -2.32
N VAL A 74 -2.83 -16.63 -3.19
CA VAL A 74 -3.24 -17.93 -3.73
C VAL A 74 -2.69 -19.02 -2.83
N VAL A 75 -3.58 -19.87 -2.30
CA VAL A 75 -3.21 -20.94 -1.37
C VAL A 75 -3.67 -22.28 -1.93
N THR A 76 -2.79 -23.27 -1.98
CA THR A 76 -3.15 -24.63 -2.40
C THR A 76 -3.94 -25.35 -1.31
N SER A 77 -4.60 -26.45 -1.65
CA SER A 77 -5.28 -27.32 -0.67
C SER A 77 -4.38 -27.83 0.47
N SER A 78 -3.06 -27.88 0.25
CA SER A 78 -2.06 -28.22 1.27
C SER A 78 -1.64 -27.03 2.16
N GLY A 79 -2.23 -25.85 1.97
CA GLY A 79 -1.89 -24.64 2.71
C GLY A 79 -0.66 -23.87 2.19
N ALA A 80 -0.08 -24.26 1.05
CA ALA A 80 1.09 -23.58 0.52
C ALA A 80 0.68 -22.31 -0.24
N VAL A 81 1.30 -21.17 0.11
CA VAL A 81 1.15 -19.91 -0.64
C VAL A 81 1.90 -20.01 -1.96
N ARG A 82 1.26 -19.60 -3.06
CA ARG A 82 1.83 -19.66 -4.41
C ARG A 82 1.90 -18.29 -5.08
N GLY A 83 3.11 -17.95 -5.50
CA GLY A 83 3.43 -16.64 -6.04
C GLY A 83 3.48 -15.58 -4.94
N GLU A 84 3.69 -14.34 -5.37
CA GLU A 84 3.68 -13.18 -4.49
C GLU A 84 2.24 -12.81 -4.12
N GLU A 85 2.07 -12.37 -2.88
CA GLU A 85 0.88 -11.66 -2.43
C GLU A 85 0.70 -10.39 -3.26
N PHE A 86 -0.54 -10.00 -3.53
CA PHE A 86 -0.84 -8.83 -4.35
C PHE A 86 -2.01 -8.04 -3.78
N GLY A 87 -1.99 -6.73 -3.98
CA GLY A 87 -3.11 -5.84 -3.67
C GLY A 87 -4.11 -5.77 -4.82
N ALA A 88 -5.39 -5.68 -4.50
CA ALA A 88 -6.45 -5.28 -5.44
C ALA A 88 -7.53 -4.49 -4.69
N VAL A 89 -8.19 -3.57 -5.37
CA VAL A 89 -9.20 -2.66 -4.78
C VAL A 89 -10.45 -3.45 -4.36
N ASP A 90 -10.80 -4.48 -5.11
CA ASP A 90 -11.93 -5.37 -4.83
C ASP A 90 -11.68 -6.82 -5.31
N ASP A 91 -12.65 -7.69 -5.08
CA ASP A 91 -12.58 -9.09 -5.47
C ASP A 91 -12.57 -9.27 -7.01
N ASP A 92 -13.21 -8.36 -7.75
CA ASP A 92 -13.29 -8.43 -9.21
C ASP A 92 -11.93 -8.13 -9.85
N GLU A 93 -11.24 -7.08 -9.39
CA GLU A 93 -9.87 -6.80 -9.78
C GLU A 93 -8.93 -7.94 -9.37
N ALA A 94 -9.12 -8.53 -8.18
CA ALA A 94 -8.32 -9.68 -7.75
C ALA A 94 -8.49 -10.90 -8.68
N LEU A 95 -9.72 -11.14 -9.18
CA LEU A 95 -10.00 -12.16 -10.19
C LEU A 95 -9.35 -11.83 -11.54
N GLN A 96 -9.27 -10.55 -11.94
CA GLN A 96 -8.55 -10.16 -13.16
C GLN A 96 -7.04 -10.43 -13.04
N VAL A 97 -6.42 -10.18 -11.88
CA VAL A 97 -5.02 -10.54 -11.62
C VAL A 97 -4.84 -12.05 -11.73
N LEU A 98 -5.75 -12.86 -11.19
CA LEU A 98 -5.75 -14.32 -11.33
C LEU A 98 -5.83 -14.76 -12.80
N ARG A 99 -6.72 -14.17 -13.59
CA ARG A 99 -6.81 -14.45 -15.04
C ARG A 99 -5.54 -14.05 -15.78
N ALA A 100 -4.88 -12.96 -15.38
CA ALA A 100 -3.57 -12.59 -15.94
C ALA A 100 -2.49 -13.63 -15.59
N ARG A 101 -2.44 -14.09 -14.34
CA ARG A 101 -1.54 -15.16 -13.90
C ARG A 101 -1.83 -16.49 -14.61
N LEU A 102 -3.10 -16.79 -14.91
CA LEU A 102 -3.46 -17.95 -15.73
C LEU A 102 -2.83 -17.85 -17.13
N ARG A 103 -2.96 -16.69 -17.80
CA ARG A 103 -2.37 -16.46 -19.12
C ARG A 103 -0.85 -16.57 -19.11
N SER A 104 -0.20 -16.20 -18.00
CA SER A 104 1.24 -16.31 -17.83
C SER A 104 1.73 -17.66 -17.30
N GLY A 105 0.82 -18.63 -17.07
CA GLY A 105 1.15 -19.94 -16.52
C GLY A 105 1.56 -19.94 -15.03
N ASN A 106 1.32 -18.84 -14.31
CA ASN A 106 1.71 -18.65 -12.91
C ASN A 106 0.59 -18.99 -11.92
N LEU A 107 -0.13 -20.09 -12.15
CA LEU A 107 -1.12 -20.61 -11.23
C LEU A 107 -0.85 -22.07 -10.85
N PRO A 108 -1.30 -22.51 -9.67
CA PRO A 108 -1.14 -23.90 -9.26
C PRO A 108 -1.83 -24.87 -10.22
N LEU A 109 -1.17 -26.01 -10.48
CA LEU A 109 -1.77 -27.14 -11.18
C LEU A 109 -2.70 -27.97 -10.28
N ALA A 110 -2.55 -27.83 -8.95
CA ALA A 110 -3.38 -28.46 -7.94
C ALA A 110 -4.55 -27.54 -7.52
N PRO A 111 -5.59 -28.06 -6.84
CA PRO A 111 -6.66 -27.24 -6.31
C PRO A 111 -6.14 -26.10 -5.43
N PHE A 112 -6.73 -24.92 -5.59
CA PHE A 112 -6.31 -23.71 -4.89
C PHE A 112 -7.49 -22.79 -4.58
N GLN A 113 -7.23 -21.88 -3.64
CA GLN A 113 -8.16 -20.85 -3.19
C GLN A 113 -7.50 -19.48 -3.34
N LEU A 114 -8.32 -18.47 -3.63
CA LEU A 114 -7.94 -17.08 -3.46
C LEU A 114 -8.43 -16.63 -2.09
N LEU A 115 -7.50 -16.23 -1.24
CA LEU A 115 -7.81 -15.68 0.07
C LEU A 115 -7.56 -14.18 0.06
N ALA A 116 -8.55 -13.42 0.51
CA ALA A 116 -8.38 -12.02 0.90
C ALA A 116 -7.76 -11.94 2.30
N ASP A 117 -7.30 -10.74 2.66
CA ASP A 117 -6.77 -10.46 3.99
C ASP A 117 -7.79 -10.83 5.08
N GLY A 118 -7.28 -11.32 6.22
CA GLY A 118 -8.12 -11.91 7.27
C GLY A 118 -8.65 -13.33 6.97
N GLY A 119 -8.26 -13.95 5.84
CA GLY A 119 -8.53 -15.36 5.54
C GLY A 119 -9.88 -15.64 4.88
N ARG A 120 -10.59 -14.60 4.45
CA ARG A 120 -11.85 -14.74 3.69
C ARG A 120 -11.57 -15.40 2.34
N VAL A 121 -12.29 -16.47 2.02
CA VAL A 121 -12.21 -17.15 0.72
C VAL A 121 -13.03 -16.36 -0.29
N VAL A 122 -12.37 -15.87 -1.34
CA VAL A 122 -13.00 -15.17 -2.47
C VAL A 122 -13.48 -16.18 -3.51
N GLY A 123 -12.69 -17.22 -3.74
CA GLY A 123 -13.01 -18.28 -4.68
C GLY A 123 -12.13 -19.51 -4.47
N SER A 124 -12.61 -20.65 -4.97
CA SER A 124 -11.92 -21.94 -4.92
C SER A 124 -12.06 -22.63 -6.26
N TRP A 125 -10.95 -23.17 -6.76
CA TRP A 125 -10.90 -23.84 -8.06
C TRP A 125 -10.20 -25.19 -7.91
N GLN A 126 -10.73 -26.20 -8.59
CA GLN A 126 -10.08 -27.51 -8.67
C GLN A 126 -8.97 -27.48 -9.70
N ARG A 127 -9.11 -26.64 -10.73
CA ARG A 127 -8.15 -26.49 -11.83
C ARG A 127 -8.10 -25.05 -12.29
N ALA A 128 -6.90 -24.56 -12.61
CA ALA A 128 -6.71 -23.17 -13.06
C ALA A 128 -7.50 -22.79 -14.32
N VAL A 129 -7.87 -23.77 -15.16
CA VAL A 129 -8.70 -23.54 -16.37
C VAL A 129 -10.13 -23.06 -16.06
N GLU A 130 -10.62 -23.28 -14.84
CA GLU A 130 -11.94 -22.86 -14.38
C GLU A 130 -12.06 -21.33 -14.18
N LEU A 131 -10.94 -20.60 -14.24
CA LEU A 131 -10.90 -19.13 -14.17
C LEU A 131 -11.21 -18.43 -15.51
N ARG A 132 -11.38 -19.20 -16.60
CA ARG A 132 -11.64 -18.66 -17.95
C ARG A 132 -12.98 -17.96 -18.05
#